data_AF-A0ABD1B3B2-F1
#
_entry.id   AF-A0ABD1B3B2-F1
#
_cell.length_a   1.000
_cell.length_b   1.000
_cell.length_c   1.000
_cell.angle_alpha   90.00
_cell.angle_beta   90.00
_cell.angle_gamma   90.00
#
_symmetry.space_group_name_H-M   'P 1'
#
loop_
_entity.id
_entity.type
_entity.pdbx_description
1 polymer ?
#
loop_
_entity_poly.entity_id
_entity_poly.type
_entity_poly.pdbx_seq_one_letter_code
_entity_poly.pdbx_strand_id
1 'polypeptide(L)'
;MVSGMRTTLQRSKWINETLRTTMTAHWETEEAQKRSQTYSDARMSDRNGLCPHVHLSGPKSYNQIQQDLQEQLGRVVSLGEVFIKTHTRPDGTYVDKKAEKIAQTYEKNIQEKLAELEEETSIASDCGSRPRELTVDEYTTIFLQIK
;
A
#
# COMPACT_ATOMS: atom_id res chain seq x y z
N MET A 1 6.88 8.51 -25.90
CA MET A 1 7.22 7.42 -24.96
C MET A 1 7.37 6.13 -25.74
N VAL A 2 8.40 5.31 -25.46
CA VAL A 2 8.64 4.03 -26.15
C VAL A 2 7.47 3.04 -25.97
N SER A 3 6.82 3.07 -24.81
CA SER A 3 5.63 2.25 -24.53
C SER A 3 4.49 2.50 -25.52
N GLY A 4 4.22 3.77 -25.87
CA GLY A 4 3.23 4.13 -26.88
C GLY A 4 3.56 3.55 -28.24
N MET A 5 4.83 3.55 -28.64
CA MET A 5 5.26 2.96 -29.92
C MET A 5 4.98 1.45 -30.01
N ARG A 6 5.14 0.73 -28.90
CA ARG A 6 4.84 -0.70 -28.86
C ARG A 6 3.35 -1.00 -29.03
N THR A 7 2.48 -0.15 -28.49
CA THR A 7 1.03 -0.40 -28.47
C THR A 7 0.29 0.21 -29.66
N THR A 8 0.69 1.41 -30.12
CA THR A 8 -0.01 2.16 -31.17
C THR A 8 0.74 2.19 -32.50
N LEU A 9 1.98 1.69 -32.53
CA LEU A 9 2.88 1.77 -33.69
C LEU A 9 3.07 3.20 -34.23
N GLN A 10 2.70 4.24 -33.46
CA GLN A 10 2.86 5.63 -33.87
C GLN A 10 4.33 6.05 -33.80
N ARG A 11 4.81 6.63 -34.90
CA ARG A 11 6.20 7.08 -35.03
C ARG A 11 6.51 8.22 -34.07
N SER A 12 7.45 8.01 -33.14
CA SER A 12 8.03 9.10 -32.36
C SER A 12 9.08 9.85 -33.19
N LYS A 13 9.03 11.19 -33.22
CA LYS A 13 9.94 12.03 -34.03
C LYS A 13 11.43 11.88 -33.70
N TRP A 14 11.76 11.44 -32.49
CA TRP A 14 13.12 11.34 -31.97
C TRP A 14 13.75 9.94 -32.12
N ILE A 15 12.99 8.92 -32.53
CA ILE A 15 13.50 7.57 -32.76
C ILE A 15 13.81 7.42 -34.25
N ASN A 16 15.04 7.01 -34.59
CA ASN A 16 15.40 6.74 -35.98
C ASN A 16 14.72 5.46 -36.50
N GLU A 17 14.62 5.33 -37.82
CA GLU A 17 13.90 4.21 -38.42
C GLU A 17 14.59 2.86 -38.12
N THR A 18 15.92 2.82 -38.17
CA THR A 18 16.70 1.60 -37.91
C THR A 18 16.45 1.04 -36.51
N LEU A 19 16.55 1.88 -35.47
CA LEU A 19 16.31 1.47 -34.09
C LEU A 19 14.85 1.03 -33.91
N ARG A 20 13.90 1.72 -34.53
CA ARG A 20 12.50 1.32 -34.53
C ARG A 20 12.33 -0.09 -35.09
N THR A 21 12.86 -0.36 -36.28
CA THR A 21 12.76 -1.68 -36.92
C THR A 21 13.36 -2.76 -36.04
N THR A 22 14.55 -2.52 -35.46
CA THR A 22 15.18 -3.47 -34.54
C THR A 22 14.32 -3.74 -33.30
N MET A 23 13.74 -2.70 -32.71
CA MET A 23 12.88 -2.83 -31.52
C MET A 23 11.57 -3.58 -31.84
N THR A 24 10.92 -3.25 -32.95
CA THR A 24 9.70 -3.93 -33.40
C THR A 24 9.97 -5.40 -33.69
N ALA A 25 11.02 -5.72 -34.44
CA ALA A 25 11.42 -7.10 -34.73
C ALA A 25 11.68 -7.90 -33.44
N HIS A 26 12.34 -7.31 -32.44
CA HIS A 26 12.53 -7.95 -31.14
C HIS A 26 11.20 -8.19 -30.41
N TRP A 27 10.29 -7.21 -30.37
CA TRP A 27 9.01 -7.34 -29.68
C TRP A 27 8.05 -8.33 -30.33
N GLU A 28 8.17 -8.55 -31.64
CA GLU A 28 7.40 -9.55 -32.38
C GLU A 28 7.88 -10.99 -32.13
N THR A 29 9.09 -11.18 -31.59
CA THR A 29 9.57 -12.53 -31.25
C THR A 29 8.67 -13.22 -30.23
N GLU A 30 8.42 -14.51 -30.42
CA GLU A 30 7.63 -15.35 -29.51
C GLU A 30 8.16 -15.29 -28.06
N GLU A 31 9.49 -15.23 -27.90
CA GLU A 31 10.12 -15.13 -26.58
C GLU A 31 9.75 -13.82 -25.87
N ALA A 32 9.81 -12.68 -26.57
CA ALA A 32 9.45 -11.38 -26.02
C ALA A 32 7.95 -11.28 -25.70
N GLN A 33 7.11 -11.82 -26.59
CA GLN A 33 5.66 -11.87 -26.38
C GLN A 33 5.30 -12.73 -25.16
N LYS A 34 5.82 -13.96 -25.10
CA LYS A 34 5.60 -14.88 -23.98
C LYS A 34 6.06 -14.29 -22.66
N ARG A 35 7.28 -13.72 -22.62
CA ARG A 35 7.81 -13.06 -21.43
C ARG A 35 6.91 -11.92 -20.98
N SER A 36 6.47 -11.08 -21.92
CA SER A 36 5.54 -9.99 -21.63
C SER A 36 4.20 -10.47 -21.07
N GLN A 37 3.64 -11.54 -21.65
CA GLN A 37 2.39 -12.14 -21.20
C GLN A 37 2.53 -12.70 -19.79
N THR A 38 3.57 -13.49 -19.52
CA THR A 38 3.83 -14.05 -18.19
C THR A 38 3.94 -12.95 -17.12
N TYR A 39 4.65 -11.85 -17.38
CA TYR A 39 4.71 -10.74 -16.43
C TYR A 39 3.37 -10.02 -16.29
N SER A 40 2.58 -9.92 -17.36
CA SER A 40 1.24 -9.34 -17.29
C SER A 40 0.31 -10.19 -16.42
N ASP A 41 0.26 -11.49 -16.68
CA ASP A 41 -0.54 -12.46 -15.91
C ASP A 41 -0.12 -12.50 -14.45
N ALA A 42 1.19 -12.45 -14.17
CA ALA A 42 1.70 -12.38 -12.81
C ALA A 42 1.26 -11.09 -12.10
N ARG A 43 1.30 -9.94 -12.78
CA ARG A 43 0.85 -8.65 -12.20
C ARG A 43 -0.67 -8.60 -11.98
N MET A 44 -1.44 -9.20 -12.89
CA MET A 44 -2.91 -9.21 -12.84
C MET A 44 -3.48 -10.44 -12.13
N SER A 45 -2.62 -11.30 -11.58
CA SER A 45 -3.04 -12.51 -10.88
C SER A 45 -3.90 -12.15 -9.66
N ASP A 46 -5.00 -12.88 -9.50
CA ASP A 46 -5.92 -12.72 -8.38
C ASP A 46 -5.33 -13.27 -7.05
N ARG A 47 -4.17 -13.92 -7.07
CA ARG A 47 -3.40 -14.35 -5.88
C ARG A 47 -4.31 -14.96 -4.78
N ASN A 48 -5.08 -15.98 -5.15
CA ASN A 48 -6.08 -16.66 -4.29
C ASN A 48 -7.22 -15.75 -3.80
N GLY A 49 -7.75 -14.89 -4.67
CA GLY A 49 -8.84 -13.97 -4.32
C GLY A 49 -8.40 -12.71 -3.58
N LEU A 50 -7.08 -12.45 -3.46
CA LEU A 50 -6.54 -11.26 -2.81
C LEU A 50 -6.43 -10.05 -3.74
N CYS A 51 -6.76 -10.23 -5.03
CA CYS A 51 -6.61 -9.24 -6.08
C CYS A 51 -5.14 -8.83 -6.33
N PRO A 52 -4.85 -8.15 -7.46
CA PRO A 52 -3.54 -7.56 -7.72
C PRO A 52 -3.10 -6.65 -6.57
N HIS A 53 -1.83 -6.75 -6.20
CA HIS A 53 -1.26 -5.86 -5.18
C HIS A 53 -1.06 -4.46 -5.77
N VAL A 54 -1.78 -3.47 -5.26
CA VAL A 54 -1.76 -2.08 -5.71
C VAL A 54 -1.61 -1.18 -4.49
N HIS A 55 -0.79 -0.13 -4.59
CA HIS A 55 -0.71 0.92 -3.57
C HIS A 55 -1.07 2.27 -4.21
N LEU A 56 -1.62 3.20 -3.42
CA LEU A 56 -2.03 4.53 -3.88
C LEU A 56 -1.04 5.64 -3.52
N SER A 57 0.16 5.30 -3.04
CA SER A 57 1.20 6.29 -2.67
C SER A 57 1.74 7.10 -3.84
N GLY A 58 1.50 6.64 -5.08
CA GLY A 58 2.03 7.28 -6.28
C GLY A 58 3.57 7.38 -6.20
N PRO A 59 4.18 8.50 -6.62
CA PRO A 59 5.63 8.68 -6.56
C PRO A 59 6.15 9.04 -5.16
N LYS A 60 5.28 9.22 -4.16
CA LYS A 60 5.70 9.60 -2.81
C LYS A 60 6.20 8.39 -2.03
N SER A 61 7.28 8.60 -1.26
CA SER A 61 7.72 7.59 -0.30
C SER A 61 6.80 7.54 0.92
N TYR A 62 6.78 6.41 1.64
CA TYR A 62 6.00 6.29 2.88
C TYR A 62 6.42 7.35 3.91
N ASN A 63 7.71 7.70 3.99
CA ASN A 63 8.19 8.76 4.86
C ASN A 63 7.63 10.13 4.47
N GLN A 64 7.52 10.43 3.17
CA GLN A 64 6.89 11.68 2.71
C GLN A 64 5.40 11.70 3.05
N ILE A 65 4.70 10.59 2.86
CA ILE A 65 3.28 10.48 3.21
C ILE A 65 3.08 10.64 4.71
N GLN A 66 3.96 10.06 5.51
CA GLN A 66 3.94 10.24 6.96
C GLN A 66 4.14 11.70 7.35
N GLN A 67 5.12 12.40 6.77
CA GLN A 67 5.34 13.83 7.01
C GLN A 67 4.13 14.67 6.60
N ASP A 68 3.57 14.43 5.41
CA ASP A 68 2.37 15.12 4.93
C ASP A 68 1.17 14.89 5.87
N LEU A 69 0.99 13.66 6.38
CA LEU A 69 -0.07 13.33 7.33
C LEU A 69 0.16 14.00 8.70
N GLN A 70 1.40 14.05 9.17
CA GLN A 70 1.75 14.72 10.42
C GLN A 70 1.49 16.22 10.33
N GLU A 71 1.81 16.84 9.21
CA GLU A 71 1.51 18.26 8.95
C GLU A 71 0.00 18.51 8.89
N GLN A 72 -0.76 17.64 8.21
CA GLN A 72 -2.22 17.76 8.10
C GLN A 72 -2.94 17.59 9.45
N LEU A 73 -2.48 16.68 10.30
CA LEU A 73 -3.12 16.34 11.58
C LEU A 73 -2.55 17.14 12.76
N GLY A 74 -1.40 17.79 12.60
CA GLY A 74 -0.71 18.51 13.67
C GLY A 74 -0.19 17.62 14.79
N ARG A 75 -0.02 16.31 14.54
CA ARG A 75 0.48 15.32 15.53
C ARG A 75 1.37 14.27 14.86
N VAL A 76 2.09 13.52 15.68
CA VAL A 76 2.85 12.35 15.20
C VAL A 76 1.86 11.25 14.76
N VAL A 77 2.19 10.58 13.67
CA VAL A 77 1.33 9.60 12.99
C VAL A 77 2.01 8.23 13.05
N SER A 78 1.24 7.19 13.38
CA SER A 78 1.75 5.83 13.49
C SER A 78 1.94 5.16 12.13
N LEU A 79 2.73 4.08 12.07
CA LEU A 79 2.91 3.33 10.84
C LEU A 79 1.59 2.73 10.30
N GLY A 80 0.69 2.32 11.20
CA GLY A 80 -0.63 1.80 10.83
C GLY A 80 -1.50 2.83 10.12
N GLU A 81 -1.46 4.09 10.58
CA GLU A 81 -2.19 5.20 9.93
C GLU A 81 -1.64 5.50 8.54
N VAL A 82 -0.31 5.49 8.37
CA VAL A 82 0.33 5.63 7.05
C VAL A 82 -0.12 4.49 6.13
N PHE A 83 -0.12 3.25 6.64
CA PHE A 83 -0.55 2.09 5.88
C PHE A 83 -2.00 2.19 5.40
N ILE A 84 -2.93 2.56 6.29
CA ILE A 84 -4.34 2.76 5.94
C ILE A 84 -4.45 3.85 4.87
N LYS A 85 -3.78 5.01 5.06
CA LYS A 85 -3.83 6.10 4.07
C LYS A 85 -3.38 5.67 2.68
N THR A 86 -2.35 4.84 2.56
CA THR A 86 -1.82 4.42 1.26
C THR A 86 -2.56 3.26 0.61
N HIS A 87 -3.39 2.55 1.38
CA HIS A 87 -4.13 1.37 0.91
C HIS A 87 -5.66 1.56 0.95
N THR A 88 -6.13 2.76 1.26
CA THR A 88 -7.55 3.13 1.21
C THR A 88 -7.82 4.12 0.09
N ARG A 89 -8.83 3.83 -0.73
CA ARG A 89 -9.32 4.69 -1.80
C ARG A 89 -10.15 5.85 -1.23
N PRO A 90 -10.39 6.93 -2.01
CA PRO A 90 -11.23 8.04 -1.57
C PRO A 90 -12.68 7.65 -1.22
N ASP A 91 -13.20 6.54 -1.73
CA ASP A 91 -14.51 5.97 -1.39
C ASP A 91 -14.52 5.17 -0.08
N GLY A 92 -13.36 5.06 0.60
CA GLY A 92 -13.19 4.30 1.83
C GLY A 92 -12.88 2.81 1.63
N THR A 93 -12.90 2.31 0.39
CA THR A 93 -12.60 0.89 0.13
C THR A 93 -11.11 0.62 0.06
N TYR A 94 -10.69 -0.60 0.38
CA TYR A 94 -9.29 -0.99 0.29
C TYR A 94 -8.87 -1.31 -1.15
N VAL A 95 -7.60 -1.05 -1.45
CA VAL A 95 -7.00 -1.25 -2.78
C VAL A 95 -6.88 -2.73 -3.17
N ASP A 96 -6.65 -3.58 -2.17
CA ASP A 96 -6.55 -5.03 -2.28
C ASP A 96 -7.03 -5.68 -0.97
N LYS A 97 -7.47 -6.95 -1.05
CA LYS A 97 -8.06 -7.63 0.12
C LYS A 97 -7.02 -8.01 1.18
N LYS A 98 -5.74 -8.06 0.83
CA LYS A 98 -4.68 -8.29 1.83
C LYS A 98 -4.55 -7.05 2.72
N ALA A 99 -4.56 -5.86 2.12
CA ALA A 99 -4.54 -4.62 2.89
C ALA A 99 -5.76 -4.50 3.81
N GLU A 100 -6.95 -4.86 3.32
CA GLU A 100 -8.17 -4.92 4.14
C GLU A 100 -8.01 -5.85 5.34
N LYS A 101 -7.53 -7.09 5.14
CA LYS A 101 -7.30 -8.05 6.22
C LYS A 101 -6.29 -7.55 7.25
N ILE A 102 -5.21 -6.91 6.79
CA ILE A 102 -4.20 -6.31 7.67
C ILE A 102 -4.82 -5.21 8.51
N ALA A 103 -5.60 -4.30 7.89
CA ALA A 103 -6.25 -3.21 8.59
C ALA A 103 -7.29 -3.70 9.61
N GLN A 104 -8.12 -4.68 9.25
CA GLN A 104 -9.09 -5.29 10.17
C GLN A 104 -8.40 -5.98 11.37
N THR A 105 -7.30 -6.68 11.11
CA THR A 105 -6.51 -7.32 12.17
C THR A 105 -5.86 -6.27 13.07
N TYR A 106 -5.37 -5.18 12.48
CA TYR A 106 -4.80 -4.05 13.19
C TYR A 106 -5.81 -3.40 14.13
N GLU A 107 -6.99 -3.06 13.62
CA GLU A 107 -8.09 -2.48 14.41
C GLU A 107 -8.50 -3.39 15.56
N LYS A 108 -8.62 -4.70 15.29
CA LYS A 108 -8.93 -5.70 16.33
C LYS A 108 -7.85 -5.72 17.43
N ASN A 109 -6.57 -5.78 17.06
CA ASN A 109 -5.47 -5.81 18.03
C ASN A 109 -5.41 -4.51 18.86
N ILE A 110 -5.75 -3.36 18.27
CA ILE A 110 -5.87 -2.09 19.00
C ILE A 110 -6.99 -2.19 20.04
N GLN A 111 -8.17 -2.69 19.65
CA GLN A 111 -9.31 -2.83 20.55
C GLN A 111 -9.00 -3.76 21.73
N GLU A 112 -8.36 -4.90 21.46
CA GLU A 112 -7.92 -5.83 22.50
C GLU A 112 -6.94 -5.16 23.47
N LYS A 113 -5.95 -4.40 22.95
CA LYS A 113 -4.99 -3.68 23.79
C LYS A 113 -5.63 -2.56 24.62
N LEU A 114 -6.60 -1.85 24.08
CA LEU A 114 -7.34 -0.83 24.83
C LEU A 114 -8.19 -1.46 25.95
N ALA A 115 -8.83 -2.60 25.69
CA ALA A 115 -9.59 -3.33 26.70
C ALA A 115 -8.70 -3.85 27.84
N GLU A 116 -7.54 -4.41 27.53
CA GLU A 116 -6.55 -4.82 28.53
C GLU A 116 -6.13 -3.64 29.43
N LEU A 117 -5.87 -2.47 28.84
CA LEU A 117 -5.50 -1.27 29.59
C LEU A 117 -6.65 -0.72 30.46
N GLU A 118 -7.90 -0.83 30.00
CA GLU A 118 -9.08 -0.44 30.76
C GLU A 118 -9.27 -1.33 32.00
N GLU A 119 -9.04 -2.64 31.87
CA GLU A 119 -9.07 -3.57 33.01
C GLU A 119 -7.94 -3.28 34.01
N GLU A 120 -6.70 -3.07 33.53
CA GLU A 120 -5.56 -2.74 34.39
C GLU A 120 -5.75 -1.43 35.16
N THR A 121 -6.28 -0.39 34.50
CA THR A 121 -6.56 0.90 35.13
C THR A 121 -7.69 0.83 36.15
N SER A 122 -8.70 -0.02 35.90
CA SER A 122 -9.81 -0.25 36.83
C SER A 122 -9.38 -0.99 38.10
N ILE A 123 -8.44 -1.93 37.99
CA ILE A 123 -7.86 -2.64 39.14
C ILE A 123 -6.94 -1.72 39.97
N ALA A 124 -6.26 -0.77 39.32
CA ALA A 124 -5.30 0.12 39.96
C ALA A 124 -5.91 1.41 40.57
N SER A 125 -7.17 1.73 40.30
CA SER A 125 -7.74 3.05 40.60
C SER A 125 -8.78 3.05 41.73
N ASP A 126 -8.33 3.42 42.95
CA ASP A 126 -9.16 4.02 44.01
C ASP A 126 -9.34 5.55 43.84
N CYS A 127 -8.80 6.16 42.77
CA CYS A 127 -8.82 7.61 42.57
C CYS A 127 -8.87 7.99 41.08
N GLY A 128 -10.09 8.18 40.55
CA GLY A 128 -10.48 9.06 39.43
C GLY A 128 -9.52 9.28 38.25
N SER A 129 -8.70 8.31 37.87
CA SER A 129 -7.67 8.50 36.85
C SER A 129 -8.27 8.41 35.45
N ARG A 130 -7.84 9.31 34.54
CA ARG A 130 -8.26 9.28 33.12
C ARG A 130 -7.83 7.97 32.46
N PRO A 131 -8.66 7.40 31.55
CA PRO A 131 -8.26 6.21 30.79
C PRO A 131 -6.97 6.49 30.02
N ARG A 132 -6.03 5.53 30.06
CA ARG A 132 -4.73 5.64 29.40
C ARG A 132 -4.93 5.48 27.89
N GLU A 133 -4.44 6.45 27.12
CA GLU A 133 -4.38 6.34 25.66
C GLU A 133 -3.09 5.62 25.22
N LEU A 134 -3.18 4.88 24.11
CA LEU A 134 -2.02 4.25 23.48
C LEU A 134 -1.10 5.32 22.87
N THR A 135 0.19 5.14 23.07
CA THR A 135 1.23 5.96 22.44
C THR A 135 1.41 5.58 20.97
N VAL A 136 1.99 6.48 20.18
CA VAL A 136 2.28 6.22 18.74
C VAL A 136 3.21 5.03 18.55
N ASP A 137 4.14 4.82 19.47
CA ASP A 137 5.06 3.68 19.45
C ASP A 137 4.33 2.37 19.74
N GLU A 138 3.35 2.38 20.65
CA GLU A 138 2.48 1.21 20.90
C GLU A 138 1.62 0.90 19.68
N TYR A 139 1.00 1.91 19.05
CA TYR A 139 0.28 1.73 17.79
C TYR A 139 1.15 1.14 16.68
N THR A 140 2.41 1.59 16.59
CA THR A 140 3.38 1.08 15.61
C THR A 140 3.78 -0.36 15.94
N THR A 141 4.00 -0.66 17.22
CA THR A 141 4.34 -2.01 17.69
C THR A 141 3.22 -3.00 17.39
N ILE A 142 1.96 -2.63 17.66
CA ILE A 142 0.78 -3.45 17.35
C ILE A 142 0.71 -3.75 15.85
N PHE A 143 0.98 -2.75 15.01
CA PHE A 143 0.98 -2.94 13.56
C PHE A 143 2.05 -3.94 13.10
N LEU A 144 3.26 -3.85 13.66
CA LEU A 144 4.39 -4.73 13.31
C LEU A 144 4.20 -6.19 13.76
N GLN A 145 3.27 -6.47 14.68
CA GLN A 145 2.95 -7.83 15.14
C GLN A 145 2.07 -8.62 14.16
N ILE A 146 1.45 -7.94 13.18
CA ILE A 146 0.60 -8.57 12.17
C ILE A 146 1.47 -9.36 11.19
N LYS A 147 1.17 -10.65 11.01
CA LYS A 147 1.90 -11.58 10.14
C LYS A 147 1.13 -11.90 8.85
#